data_AF-A0A0W0FP49-F1
#
_entry.id   AF-A0A0W0FP49-F1
#
_cell.length_a   1.000
_cell.length_b   1.000
_cell.length_c   1.000
_cell.angle_alpha   90.00
_cell.angle_beta   90.00
_cell.angle_gamma   90.00
#
_symmetry.space_group_name_H-M   'P 1'
#
loop_
_entity.id
_entity.type
_entity.pdbx_description
1 polymer ?
#
loop_
_entity_poly.entity_id
_entity_poly.type
_entity_poly.pdbx_seq_one_letter_code
_entity_poly.pdbx_strand_id
1 'polypeptide(L)'
;MDCSRFGRVSPLPPQRDHLLLRNRNGDYFIDPDWPDEFLLDTSTDAKRSEIAAIVNGWITECQSKGFNAIEPDNLDTFTLSSGLLTMAGNLAYAKLLADHAHSLGLAFGQKNTGSELGSRGKTQVGFDFALAEECQVFDECDAYTDVYGGNVLEIEYVNEDLPQNGLQNFRDACAARGSRISIIYRDVDVVASGQGGYVYQEC
;
A
#
# COMPACT_ATOMS: atom_id res chain seq x y z
N MET A 1 13.30 0.59 -9.54
CA MET A 1 12.80 -0.67 -8.99
C MET A 1 12.37 -0.37 -7.59
N ASP A 2 11.12 -0.68 -7.29
CA ASP A 2 10.38 -0.06 -6.21
C ASP A 2 10.02 -1.14 -5.18
N CYS A 3 10.44 -0.97 -3.93
CA CYS A 3 10.17 -1.93 -2.85
C CYS A 3 8.73 -1.85 -2.34
N SER A 4 7.86 -1.04 -2.95
CA SER A 4 6.45 -0.86 -2.57
C SER A 4 5.42 -1.43 -3.57
N ARG A 5 5.79 -1.77 -4.80
CA ARG A 5 4.80 -2.13 -5.85
C ARG A 5 4.23 -3.55 -5.66
N PHE A 6 2.96 -3.63 -5.28
CA PHE A 6 2.33 -4.89 -4.88
C PHE A 6 1.03 -5.23 -5.61
N GLY A 7 0.09 -4.29 -5.81
CA GLY A 7 -1.22 -4.53 -6.45
C GLY A 7 -1.39 -3.95 -7.85
N ARG A 8 -0.49 -3.04 -8.25
CA ARG A 8 -0.42 -2.45 -9.58
C ARG A 8 1.00 -2.45 -10.13
N VAL A 9 1.12 -2.53 -11.45
CA VAL A 9 2.41 -2.53 -12.15
C VAL A 9 2.32 -1.76 -13.45
N SER A 10 3.41 -1.05 -13.80
CA SER A 10 3.65 -0.59 -15.18
C SER A 10 3.69 -1.79 -16.15
N PRO A 11 3.55 -1.60 -17.47
CA PRO A 11 3.37 -2.69 -18.42
C PRO A 11 4.35 -3.84 -18.21
N LEU A 12 3.82 -5.04 -17.92
CA LEU A 12 4.62 -6.24 -17.80
C LEU A 12 5.13 -6.68 -19.19
N PRO A 13 6.28 -7.38 -19.27
CA PRO A 13 6.68 -8.02 -20.52
C PRO A 13 5.56 -8.97 -21.01
N PRO A 14 5.39 -9.15 -22.34
CA PRO A 14 4.23 -9.87 -22.92
C PRO A 14 3.96 -11.27 -22.34
N GLN A 15 4.99 -11.90 -21.79
CA GLN A 15 4.95 -13.23 -21.18
C GLN A 15 4.19 -13.30 -19.84
N ARG A 16 3.87 -12.15 -19.23
CA ARG A 16 3.16 -12.05 -17.95
C ARG A 16 1.82 -11.33 -18.05
N ASP A 17 1.36 -11.12 -19.28
CA ASP A 17 0.11 -10.45 -19.59
C ASP A 17 -1.12 -11.12 -18.95
N HIS A 18 -1.08 -12.45 -18.79
CA HIS A 18 -2.16 -13.22 -18.16
C HIS A 18 -2.33 -12.96 -16.65
N LEU A 19 -1.35 -12.29 -16.03
CA LEU A 19 -1.38 -11.88 -14.63
C LEU A 19 -2.01 -10.49 -14.44
N LEU A 20 -2.40 -9.81 -15.52
CA LEU A 20 -3.12 -8.54 -15.46
C LEU A 20 -4.63 -8.79 -15.52
N LEU A 21 -5.38 -8.04 -14.72
CA LEU A 21 -6.83 -8.13 -14.67
C LEU A 21 -7.43 -7.55 -15.94
N ARG A 22 -8.31 -8.34 -16.58
CA ARG A 22 -9.05 -7.93 -17.78
C ARG A 22 -10.55 -8.10 -17.58
N ASN A 23 -11.32 -7.20 -18.18
CA ASN A 23 -12.76 -7.33 -18.26
C ASN A 23 -13.16 -8.40 -19.31
N ARG A 24 -14.47 -8.63 -19.47
CA ARG A 24 -15.00 -9.62 -20.42
C ARG A 24 -14.70 -9.31 -21.89
N ASN A 25 -14.40 -8.06 -22.22
CA ASN A 25 -14.03 -7.61 -23.57
C ASN A 25 -12.52 -7.72 -23.82
N GLY A 26 -11.73 -8.03 -22.78
CA GLY A 26 -10.28 -8.09 -22.84
C GLY A 26 -9.58 -6.79 -22.48
N ASP A 27 -10.30 -5.72 -22.13
CA ASP A 27 -9.67 -4.45 -21.71
C ASP A 27 -9.11 -4.57 -20.30
N TYR A 28 -8.00 -3.89 -20.03
CA TYR A 28 -7.41 -3.84 -18.70
C TYR A 28 -8.22 -3.00 -17.73
N PHE A 29 -8.14 -3.35 -16.46
CA PHE A 29 -8.48 -2.43 -15.39
C PHE A 29 -7.29 -1.51 -15.11
N ILE A 30 -7.55 -0.21 -15.20
CA ILE A 30 -6.59 0.88 -15.04
C ILE A 30 -7.21 1.85 -14.05
N ASP A 31 -6.40 2.36 -13.13
CA ASP A 31 -6.79 3.48 -12.28
C ASP A 31 -6.72 4.79 -13.09
N PRO A 32 -7.80 5.58 -13.21
CA PRO A 32 -7.77 6.85 -13.92
C PRO A 32 -6.71 7.83 -13.41
N ASP A 33 -6.39 7.77 -12.11
CA ASP A 33 -5.39 8.64 -11.49
C ASP A 33 -3.96 8.14 -11.77
N TRP A 34 -3.80 6.86 -12.13
CA TRP A 34 -2.53 6.20 -12.47
C TRP A 34 -2.65 5.42 -13.80
N PRO A 35 -2.76 6.11 -14.95
CA PRO A 35 -3.14 5.51 -16.22
C PRO A 35 -2.09 4.55 -16.82
N ASP A 36 -0.88 4.57 -16.31
CA ASP A 36 0.21 3.66 -16.71
C ASP A 36 0.27 2.39 -15.83
N GLU A 37 -0.65 2.23 -14.89
CA GLU A 37 -0.67 1.14 -13.92
C GLU A 37 -1.86 0.19 -14.12
N PHE A 38 -1.57 -1.10 -14.27
CA PHE A 38 -2.57 -2.16 -14.43
C PHE A 38 -2.80 -2.93 -13.14
N LEU A 39 -4.06 -3.26 -12.86
CA LEU A 39 -4.41 -4.14 -11.75
C LEU A 39 -3.87 -5.56 -11.98
N LEU A 40 -3.28 -6.15 -10.94
CA LEU A 40 -2.90 -7.56 -10.93
C LEU A 40 -4.12 -8.46 -10.70
N ASP A 41 -4.16 -9.60 -11.39
CA ASP A 41 -5.26 -10.55 -11.28
C ASP A 41 -5.06 -11.52 -10.10
N THR A 42 -5.63 -11.16 -8.95
CA THR A 42 -5.63 -12.00 -7.73
C THR A 42 -6.81 -12.98 -7.65
N SER A 43 -7.60 -13.14 -8.73
CA SER A 43 -8.87 -13.87 -8.72
C SER A 43 -8.76 -15.37 -8.46
N THR A 44 -7.58 -15.97 -8.67
CA THR A 44 -7.36 -17.41 -8.48
C THR A 44 -6.07 -17.70 -7.72
N ASP A 45 -6.04 -18.82 -7.00
CA ASP A 45 -4.88 -19.28 -6.23
C ASP A 45 -3.63 -19.43 -7.10
N ALA A 46 -3.80 -19.94 -8.33
CA ALA A 46 -2.72 -20.10 -9.29
C ALA A 46 -2.10 -18.76 -9.68
N LYS A 47 -2.92 -17.76 -10.02
CA LYS A 47 -2.43 -16.42 -10.36
C LYS A 47 -1.79 -15.74 -9.16
N ARG A 48 -2.39 -15.82 -7.97
CA ARG A 48 -1.79 -15.27 -6.73
C ARG A 48 -0.43 -15.88 -6.45
N SER A 49 -0.26 -17.18 -6.64
CA SER A 49 1.01 -17.87 -6.43
C SER A 49 2.07 -17.44 -7.45
N GLU A 50 1.70 -17.29 -8.72
CA GLU A 50 2.62 -16.87 -9.78
C GLU A 50 3.06 -15.41 -9.60
N ILE A 51 2.11 -14.52 -9.29
CA ILE A 51 2.39 -13.13 -8.96
C ILE A 51 3.29 -13.07 -7.72
N ALA A 52 2.97 -13.82 -6.66
CA ALA A 52 3.75 -13.82 -5.43
C ALA A 52 5.19 -14.28 -5.67
N ALA A 53 5.44 -15.27 -6.53
CA ALA A 53 6.79 -15.69 -6.88
C ALA A 53 7.62 -14.57 -7.51
N ILE A 54 6.99 -13.69 -8.30
CA ILE A 54 7.65 -12.53 -8.90
C ILE A 54 7.98 -11.49 -7.82
N VAL A 55 6.98 -11.11 -7.01
CA VAL A 55 7.13 -10.06 -5.99
C VAL A 55 8.06 -10.51 -4.86
N ASN A 56 8.09 -11.81 -4.51
CA ASN A 56 9.05 -12.38 -3.57
C ASN A 56 10.51 -12.22 -4.04
N GLY A 57 10.75 -12.20 -5.35
CA GLY A 57 12.06 -11.86 -5.90
C GLY A 57 12.47 -10.43 -5.52
N TRP A 58 11.53 -9.48 -5.61
CA TRP A 58 11.76 -8.09 -5.21
C TRP A 58 11.94 -7.95 -3.70
N ILE A 59 11.10 -8.60 -2.90
CA ILE A 59 11.21 -8.60 -1.42
C ILE A 59 12.58 -9.15 -0.98
N THR A 60 13.06 -10.23 -1.60
CA THR A 60 14.39 -10.80 -1.34
C THR A 60 15.50 -9.81 -1.67
N GLU A 61 15.36 -9.07 -2.78
CA GLU A 61 16.32 -8.04 -3.15
C GLU A 61 16.31 -6.87 -2.14
N CYS A 62 15.13 -6.43 -1.69
CA CYS A 62 15.00 -5.42 -0.64
C CYS A 62 15.67 -5.89 0.67
N GLN A 63 15.49 -7.15 1.07
CA GLN A 63 16.22 -7.71 2.21
C GLN A 63 17.74 -7.66 2.00
N SER A 64 18.23 -8.05 0.81
CA SER A 64 19.67 -8.03 0.51
C SER A 64 20.28 -6.62 0.54
N LYS A 65 19.45 -5.60 0.32
CA LYS A 65 19.79 -4.17 0.41
C LYS A 65 19.73 -3.61 1.83
N GLY A 66 19.31 -4.41 2.81
CA GLY A 66 19.28 -4.03 4.22
C GLY A 66 18.00 -3.33 4.67
N PHE A 67 16.91 -3.42 3.92
CA PHE A 67 15.61 -2.94 4.38
C PHE A 67 15.13 -3.74 5.60
N ASN A 68 14.35 -3.10 6.47
CA ASN A 68 13.78 -3.73 7.65
C ASN A 68 12.31 -4.16 7.48
N ALA A 69 11.64 -3.58 6.50
CA ALA A 69 10.22 -3.77 6.26
C ALA A 69 9.86 -3.63 4.80
N ILE A 70 8.70 -4.19 4.42
CA ILE A 70 8.04 -3.99 3.14
C ILE A 70 6.65 -3.41 3.40
N GLU A 71 6.27 -2.40 2.64
CA GLU A 71 4.91 -1.90 2.57
C GLU A 71 4.34 -2.20 1.18
N PRO A 72 3.40 -3.14 1.07
CA PRO A 72 2.75 -3.50 -0.18
C PRO A 72 1.64 -2.51 -0.56
N ASP A 73 1.86 -1.75 -1.62
CA ASP A 73 0.88 -0.79 -2.12
C ASP A 73 -0.32 -1.45 -2.86
N ASN A 74 -1.45 -0.75 -2.93
CA ASN A 74 -2.66 -1.15 -3.67
C ASN A 74 -3.34 -2.44 -3.15
N LEU A 75 -3.46 -2.56 -1.84
CA LEU A 75 -4.17 -3.67 -1.18
C LEU A 75 -5.69 -3.67 -1.48
N ASP A 76 -6.23 -2.50 -1.80
CA ASP A 76 -7.64 -2.18 -2.01
C ASP A 76 -8.13 -2.34 -3.46
N THR A 77 -7.30 -2.83 -4.40
CA THR A 77 -7.69 -3.01 -5.82
C THR A 77 -9.00 -3.78 -6.06
N PHE A 78 -9.52 -4.52 -5.07
CA PHE A 78 -10.84 -5.11 -5.14
C PHE A 78 -11.97 -4.09 -5.30
N THR A 79 -11.81 -2.85 -4.80
CA THR A 79 -12.77 -1.74 -4.93
C THR A 79 -12.85 -1.23 -6.38
N LEU A 80 -11.74 -1.30 -7.13
CA LEU A 80 -11.62 -0.83 -8.51
C LEU A 80 -11.96 -1.91 -9.56
N SER A 81 -12.13 -3.16 -9.13
CA SER A 81 -12.21 -4.33 -10.02
C SER A 81 -13.58 -4.65 -10.60
N SER A 82 -14.60 -3.80 -10.38
CA SER A 82 -16.01 -4.10 -10.73
C SER A 82 -16.49 -5.48 -10.24
N GLY A 83 -15.99 -5.92 -9.08
CA GLY A 83 -16.33 -7.20 -8.45
C GLY A 83 -15.62 -8.44 -9.01
N LEU A 84 -14.62 -8.28 -9.90
CA LEU A 84 -13.81 -9.39 -10.38
C LEU A 84 -12.76 -9.86 -9.37
N LEU A 85 -12.25 -8.93 -8.56
CA LEU A 85 -11.40 -9.23 -7.41
C LEU A 85 -12.24 -9.13 -6.14
N THR A 86 -11.78 -9.84 -5.10
CA THR A 86 -12.43 -9.85 -3.79
C THR A 86 -11.41 -9.48 -2.72
N MET A 87 -11.87 -8.85 -1.64
CA MET A 87 -11.03 -8.59 -0.48
C MET A 87 -10.38 -9.87 0.05
N ALA A 88 -11.10 -10.99 0.10
CA ALA A 88 -10.54 -12.28 0.52
C ALA A 88 -9.41 -12.76 -0.41
N GLY A 89 -9.55 -12.57 -1.74
CA GLY A 89 -8.50 -12.86 -2.71
C GLY A 89 -7.26 -12.00 -2.49
N ASN A 90 -7.43 -10.69 -2.28
CA ASN A 90 -6.33 -9.77 -2.00
C ASN A 90 -5.63 -10.10 -0.68
N LEU A 91 -6.37 -10.45 0.38
CA LEU A 91 -5.78 -10.89 1.65
C LEU A 91 -5.03 -12.22 1.51
N ALA A 92 -5.57 -13.17 0.73
CA ALA A 92 -4.86 -14.43 0.45
C ALA A 92 -3.56 -14.18 -0.32
N TYR A 93 -3.53 -13.21 -1.23
CA TYR A 93 -2.31 -12.78 -1.92
C TYR A 93 -1.32 -12.12 -0.95
N ALA A 94 -1.79 -11.17 -0.13
CA ALA A 94 -0.97 -10.50 0.87
C ALA A 94 -0.35 -11.47 1.87
N LYS A 95 -1.08 -12.51 2.28
CA LYS A 95 -0.57 -13.56 3.16
C LYS A 95 0.64 -14.29 2.57
N LEU A 96 0.63 -14.59 1.27
CA LEU A 96 1.78 -15.24 0.61
C LEU A 96 3.05 -14.38 0.68
N LEU A 97 2.88 -13.05 0.60
CA LEU A 97 3.98 -12.10 0.61
C LEU A 97 4.45 -11.77 2.03
N ALA A 98 3.52 -11.67 2.98
CA ALA A 98 3.84 -11.56 4.40
C ALA A 98 4.65 -12.77 4.89
N ASP A 99 4.21 -14.00 4.54
CA ASP A 99 4.93 -15.22 4.91
C ASP A 99 6.37 -15.24 4.39
N HIS A 100 6.58 -14.78 3.15
CA HIS A 100 7.91 -14.68 2.57
C HIS A 100 8.75 -13.59 3.24
N ALA A 101 8.20 -12.40 3.45
CA ALA A 101 8.87 -11.29 4.14
C ALA A 101 9.30 -11.70 5.56
N HIS A 102 8.40 -12.31 6.34
CA HIS A 102 8.69 -12.82 7.68
C HIS A 102 9.76 -13.91 7.67
N SER A 103 9.78 -14.79 6.66
CA SER A 103 10.84 -15.80 6.52
C SER A 103 12.24 -15.21 6.33
N LEU A 104 12.30 -13.97 5.83
CA LEU A 104 13.51 -13.18 5.63
C LEU A 104 13.81 -12.24 6.80
N GLY A 105 13.00 -12.25 7.85
CA GLY A 105 13.12 -11.36 9.01
C GLY A 105 12.70 -9.92 8.75
N LEU A 106 11.94 -9.67 7.68
CA LEU A 106 11.37 -8.36 7.37
C LEU A 106 9.99 -8.21 8.03
N ALA A 107 9.68 -7.02 8.55
CA ALA A 107 8.30 -6.67 8.88
C ALA A 107 7.48 -6.43 7.59
N PHE A 108 6.16 -6.61 7.68
CA PHE A 108 5.24 -6.44 6.55
C PHE A 108 4.08 -5.53 6.94
N GLY A 109 3.93 -4.40 6.25
CA GLY A 109 2.96 -3.36 6.59
C GLY A 109 1.63 -3.52 5.86
N GLN A 110 0.54 -3.03 6.46
CA GLN A 110 -0.72 -2.81 5.75
C GLN A 110 -0.68 -1.42 5.11
N LYS A 111 -0.96 -1.31 3.81
CA LYS A 111 -1.19 -0.02 3.15
C LYS A 111 -2.68 0.32 3.11
N ASN A 112 -3.05 1.47 3.67
CA ASN A 112 -4.42 2.00 3.68
C ASN A 112 -5.44 0.91 4.07
N THR A 113 -6.69 0.97 3.56
CA THR A 113 -7.70 -0.08 3.73
C THR A 113 -8.07 -0.36 5.21
N GLY A 114 -7.95 0.65 6.07
CA GLY A 114 -8.14 0.49 7.52
C GLY A 114 -9.54 -0.01 7.87
N SER A 115 -10.57 0.69 7.37
CA SER A 115 -11.97 0.43 7.75
C SER A 115 -12.49 -0.92 7.24
N GLU A 116 -12.05 -1.35 6.06
CA GLU A 116 -12.50 -2.59 5.42
C GLU A 116 -11.86 -3.81 6.09
N LEU A 117 -10.56 -3.73 6.41
CA LEU A 117 -9.84 -4.84 7.01
C LEU A 117 -10.06 -4.94 8.50
N GLY A 118 -9.88 -3.83 9.23
CA GLY A 118 -9.77 -3.84 10.68
C GLY A 118 -8.77 -4.90 11.17
N SER A 119 -9.15 -5.66 12.19
CA SER A 119 -8.31 -6.72 12.76
C SER A 119 -8.01 -7.89 11.80
N ARG A 120 -8.69 -8.00 10.66
CA ARG A 120 -8.43 -9.05 9.66
C ARG A 120 -7.05 -8.90 9.02
N GLY A 121 -6.55 -7.67 8.85
CA GLY A 121 -5.19 -7.45 8.35
C GLY A 121 -4.16 -8.18 9.21
N LYS A 122 -4.20 -7.94 10.52
CA LYS A 122 -3.31 -8.59 11.49
C LYS A 122 -3.56 -10.10 11.63
N THR A 123 -4.82 -10.53 11.68
CA THR A 123 -5.14 -11.93 12.00
C THR A 123 -5.10 -12.89 10.80
N GLN A 124 -5.34 -12.40 9.58
CA GLN A 124 -5.37 -13.23 8.37
C GLN A 124 -4.11 -13.11 7.53
N VAL A 125 -3.51 -11.90 7.46
CA VAL A 125 -2.29 -11.66 6.69
C VAL A 125 -1.05 -11.73 7.58
N GLY A 126 -1.14 -11.16 8.80
CA GLY A 126 0.00 -11.04 9.69
C GLY A 126 0.73 -9.70 9.56
N PHE A 127 0.05 -8.63 9.14
CA PHE A 127 0.66 -7.30 9.09
C PHE A 127 1.17 -6.87 10.48
N ASP A 128 2.36 -6.28 10.50
CA ASP A 128 3.09 -5.86 11.70
C ASP A 128 2.82 -4.39 12.08
N PHE A 129 2.54 -3.56 11.08
CA PHE A 129 2.27 -2.13 11.19
C PHE A 129 1.30 -1.68 10.08
N ALA A 130 0.82 -0.44 10.14
CA ALA A 130 0.09 0.18 9.04
C ALA A 130 0.80 1.44 8.54
N LEU A 131 0.72 1.67 7.23
CA LEU A 131 1.03 2.93 6.59
C LEU A 131 -0.28 3.49 6.04
N ALA A 132 -0.72 4.63 6.56
CA ALA A 132 -1.99 5.26 6.28
C ALA A 132 -1.76 6.64 5.65
N GLU A 133 -2.24 6.83 4.44
CA GLU A 133 -2.18 8.11 3.74
C GLU A 133 -3.45 8.92 4.04
N GLU A 134 -3.26 10.18 4.42
CA GLU A 134 -4.31 11.19 4.62
C GLU A 134 -5.40 10.78 5.61
N CYS A 135 -5.08 9.93 6.59
CA CYS A 135 -6.09 9.46 7.54
C CYS A 135 -6.68 10.61 8.38
N GLN A 136 -5.96 11.72 8.58
CA GLN A 136 -6.48 12.91 9.26
C GLN A 136 -7.46 13.67 8.37
N VAL A 137 -7.23 13.70 7.06
CA VAL A 137 -8.11 14.33 6.06
C VAL A 137 -9.45 13.61 6.01
N PHE A 138 -9.43 12.28 6.04
CA PHE A 138 -10.60 11.43 5.87
C PHE A 138 -11.24 10.97 7.20
N ASP A 139 -10.73 11.44 8.34
CA ASP A 139 -11.22 11.08 9.68
C ASP A 139 -11.25 9.55 9.92
N GLU A 140 -10.17 8.86 9.50
CA GLU A 140 -10.08 7.39 9.53
C GLU A 140 -8.88 6.85 10.32
N CYS A 141 -8.11 7.69 11.00
CA CYS A 141 -6.91 7.26 11.72
C CYS A 141 -7.17 6.22 12.81
N ASP A 142 -8.35 6.24 13.45
CA ASP A 142 -8.73 5.26 14.48
C ASP A 142 -8.84 3.84 13.91
N ALA A 143 -9.21 3.69 12.63
CA ALA A 143 -9.28 2.39 11.96
C ALA A 143 -7.90 1.67 11.91
N TYR A 144 -6.81 2.43 11.97
CA TYR A 144 -5.44 1.91 12.02
C TYR A 144 -4.94 1.80 13.47
N THR A 145 -5.07 2.86 14.27
CA THR A 145 -4.51 2.90 15.62
C THR A 145 -5.20 1.93 16.58
N ASP A 146 -6.49 1.63 16.40
CA ASP A 146 -7.18 0.61 17.19
C ASP A 146 -6.65 -0.82 16.94
N VAL A 147 -6.07 -1.06 15.76
CA VAL A 147 -5.56 -2.38 15.35
C VAL A 147 -4.06 -2.53 15.64
N TYR A 148 -3.29 -1.48 15.35
CA TYR A 148 -1.82 -1.52 15.36
C TYR A 148 -1.19 -0.71 16.50
N GLY A 149 -1.97 0.07 17.26
CA GLY A 149 -1.47 0.90 18.35
C GLY A 149 -0.46 1.93 17.86
N GLY A 150 0.74 1.93 18.45
CA GLY A 150 1.84 2.83 18.07
C GLY A 150 2.54 2.46 16.75
N ASN A 151 2.23 1.29 16.17
CA ASN A 151 2.86 0.81 14.94
C ASN A 151 2.09 1.33 13.70
N VAL A 152 1.92 2.65 13.61
CA VAL A 152 1.28 3.31 12.47
C VAL A 152 2.22 4.39 11.95
N LEU A 153 2.36 4.46 10.63
CA LEU A 153 2.99 5.55 9.90
C LEU A 153 1.88 6.31 9.19
N GLU A 154 1.63 7.55 9.59
CA GLU A 154 0.65 8.44 8.97
C GLU A 154 1.37 9.34 7.97
N ILE A 155 0.87 9.47 6.75
CA ILE A 155 1.41 10.38 5.74
C ILE A 155 0.35 11.41 5.38
N GLU A 156 0.67 12.69 5.52
CA GLU A 156 -0.16 13.80 5.07
C GLU A 156 0.53 14.50 3.90
N TYR A 157 -0.21 14.83 2.84
CA TYR A 157 0.40 15.36 1.62
C TYR A 157 0.25 16.87 1.47
N VAL A 158 1.21 17.48 0.75
CA VAL A 158 1.08 18.83 0.21
C VAL A 158 -0.02 18.81 -0.84
N ASN A 159 -1.24 19.08 -0.41
CA ASN A 159 -2.38 19.19 -1.30
C ASN A 159 -3.21 20.43 -0.91
N GLU A 160 -3.24 21.41 -1.81
CA GLU A 160 -3.96 22.66 -1.62
C GLU A 160 -5.46 22.54 -1.93
N ASP A 161 -5.87 21.46 -2.59
CA ASP A 161 -7.26 21.21 -3.02
C ASP A 161 -8.08 20.44 -1.95
N LEU A 162 -7.48 20.10 -0.80
CA LEU A 162 -8.15 19.38 0.28
C LEU A 162 -9.03 20.28 1.17
N PRO A 163 -10.02 19.69 1.88
CA PRO A 163 -10.97 20.41 2.75
C PRO A 163 -10.32 21.32 3.82
N GLN A 164 -9.08 21.01 4.18
CA GLN A 164 -8.11 21.94 4.77
C GLN A 164 -6.79 21.77 4.01
N ASN A 165 -5.97 22.82 3.91
CA ASN A 165 -4.67 22.66 3.25
C ASN A 165 -3.84 21.57 3.96
N GLY A 166 -3.07 20.81 3.18
CA GLY A 166 -2.30 19.66 3.68
C GLY A 166 -1.44 19.95 4.91
N LEU A 167 -0.86 21.15 5.02
CA LEU A 167 -0.05 21.56 6.17
C LEU A 167 -0.86 21.66 7.47
N GLN A 168 -2.13 22.05 7.39
CA GLN A 168 -3.00 22.10 8.57
C GLN A 168 -3.39 20.69 9.01
N ASN A 169 -3.70 19.78 8.08
CA ASN A 169 -3.96 18.37 8.41
C ASN A 169 -2.77 17.72 9.10
N PHE A 170 -1.56 17.93 8.58
CA PHE A 170 -0.32 17.48 9.24
C PHE A 170 -0.18 18.02 10.67
N ARG A 171 -0.44 19.32 10.90
CA ARG A 171 -0.35 19.91 12.24
C ARG A 171 -1.40 19.36 13.20
N ASP A 172 -2.62 19.16 12.73
CA ASP A 172 -3.72 18.60 13.51
C ASP A 172 -3.41 17.14 13.88
N ALA A 173 -2.89 16.36 12.92
CA ALA A 173 -2.38 15.02 13.15
C ALA A 173 -1.27 15.00 14.22
N CYS A 174 -0.24 15.85 14.08
CA CYS A 174 0.84 15.98 15.07
C CYS A 174 0.29 16.27 16.48
N ALA A 175 -0.63 17.22 16.59
CA ALA A 175 -1.22 17.59 17.87
C ALA A 175 -2.04 16.44 18.49
N ALA A 176 -2.77 15.67 17.67
CA ALA A 176 -3.62 14.59 18.12
C ALA A 176 -2.83 13.30 18.46
N ARG A 177 -1.78 12.98 17.69
CA ARG A 177 -1.19 11.63 17.66
C ARG A 177 0.35 11.59 17.57
N GLY A 178 1.06 12.69 17.31
CA GLY A 178 2.54 12.68 17.13
C GLY A 178 3.36 12.26 18.35
N SER A 179 2.74 12.17 19.54
CA SER A 179 3.40 11.56 20.72
C SER A 179 3.32 10.02 20.75
N ARG A 180 2.56 9.40 19.84
CA ARG A 180 2.22 7.96 19.86
C ARG A 180 2.61 7.22 18.58
N ILE A 181 2.53 7.89 17.43
CA ILE A 181 2.80 7.34 16.10
C ILE A 181 3.67 8.33 15.32
N SER A 182 4.31 7.86 14.25
CA SER A 182 5.08 8.74 13.36
C SER A 182 4.16 9.31 12.27
N ILE A 183 4.23 10.61 12.07
CA ILE A 183 3.40 11.37 11.14
C ILE A 183 4.33 12.17 10.24
N ILE A 184 4.17 11.99 8.94
CA ILE A 184 5.10 12.45 7.92
C ILE A 184 4.36 13.37 6.95
N TYR A 185 4.89 14.56 6.70
CA TYR A 185 4.37 15.48 5.68
C TYR A 185 5.20 15.38 4.40
N ARG A 186 4.58 15.08 3.26
CA ARG A 186 5.28 14.82 1.97
C ARG A 186 4.67 15.55 0.78
N ASP A 187 5.46 15.74 -0.26
CA ASP A 187 4.93 16.00 -1.60
C ASP A 187 4.22 14.75 -2.17
N VAL A 188 3.17 14.94 -2.97
CA VAL A 188 2.34 13.86 -3.55
C VAL A 188 3.17 12.95 -4.46
N ASP A 189 4.13 13.51 -5.19
CA ASP A 189 4.99 12.78 -6.12
C ASP A 189 6.11 11.98 -5.41
N VAL A 190 6.19 12.09 -4.08
CA VAL A 190 7.18 11.45 -3.20
C VAL A 190 8.61 11.52 -3.74
N VAL A 191 9.01 12.66 -4.31
CA VAL A 191 10.31 12.83 -4.98
C VAL A 191 11.47 12.66 -4.01
N ALA A 192 12.64 12.32 -4.55
CA ALA A 192 13.84 12.10 -3.75
C ALA A 192 14.38 13.42 -3.16
N SER A 193 15.01 13.34 -1.99
CA SER A 193 15.72 14.47 -1.37
C SER A 193 16.69 15.12 -2.35
N GLY A 194 16.59 16.44 -2.48
CA GLY A 194 17.41 17.24 -3.41
C GLY A 194 16.81 17.44 -4.80
N GLN A 195 15.66 16.83 -5.10
CA GLN A 195 14.88 17.14 -6.31
C GLN A 195 13.96 18.35 -6.08
N GLY A 196 13.63 19.06 -7.16
CA GLY A 196 12.64 20.14 -7.11
C GLY A 196 11.26 19.58 -6.72
N GLY A 197 10.54 20.29 -5.85
CA GLY A 197 9.26 19.84 -5.31
C GLY A 197 9.36 19.00 -4.03
N TYR A 198 10.57 18.62 -3.58
CA TYR A 198 10.75 17.85 -2.35
C TYR A 198 10.21 18.57 -1.12
N VAL A 199 9.28 17.92 -0.41
CA VAL A 199 8.78 18.37 0.89
C VAL A 199 8.86 17.23 1.90
N TYR A 200 9.48 17.47 3.05
CA TYR A 200 9.54 16.51 4.16
C TYR A 200 9.46 17.23 5.49
N GLN A 201 8.50 16.85 6.33
CA GLN A 201 8.49 17.15 7.77
C GLN A 201 8.01 15.92 8.53
N GLU A 202 8.36 15.80 9.80
CA GLU A 202 7.89 14.72 10.66
C GLU A 202 7.60 15.21 12.07
N CYS A 203 6.70 14.51 12.72
CA CYS A 203 6.43 14.48 14.14
C CYS A 203 5.95 13.05 14.48
#